data_AF-A0A7K3ZRI7-F1
#
_entry.id   AF-A0A7K3ZRI7-F1
#
_cell.length_a   1.000
_cell.length_b   1.000
_cell.length_c   1.000
_cell.angle_alpha   90.00
_cell.angle_beta   90.00
_cell.angle_gamma   90.00
#
_symmetry.space_group_name_H-M   'P 1'
#
loop_
_entity.id
_entity.type
_entity.pdbx_description
1 polymer ?
#
loop_
_entity_poly.entity_id
_entity_poly.type
_entity_poly.pdbx_seq_one_letter_code
_entity_poly.pdbx_strand_id
1 'polypeptide(L)'
;MIVEDFLISAAIAFILIFVASLAIYYIGKHSAPKTAISENEQAAYACGEKVTFQGLKINVSLYKYLIYFVIFDSSVLVLAFAAFAIGATNPLMLILYLGIILAAGVVLLDGGKD
;
A
#
# COMPACT_ATOMS: atom_id res chain seq x y z
N MET A 1 23.31 -10.40 17.24
CA MET A 1 22.34 -10.75 18.30
C MET A 1 21.04 -9.95 18.14
N ILE A 2 20.93 -8.68 18.59
CA ILE A 2 19.64 -7.92 18.53
C ILE A 2 18.99 -7.88 17.12
N VAL A 3 19.79 -7.64 16.07
CA VAL A 3 19.27 -7.57 14.68
C VAL A 3 18.81 -8.94 14.16
N GLU A 4 19.49 -10.01 14.59
CA GLU A 4 19.21 -11.37 14.16
C GLU A 4 17.92 -11.90 14.81
N ASP A 5 17.73 -11.64 16.11
CA ASP A 5 16.48 -11.93 16.83
C ASP A 5 15.28 -11.14 16.24
N PHE A 6 15.51 -9.88 15.84
CA PHE A 6 14.49 -9.08 15.18
C PHE A 6 14.09 -9.64 13.80
N LEU A 7 15.06 -10.06 12.99
CA LEU A 7 14.79 -10.65 11.67
C LEU A 7 14.06 -11.99 11.80
N ILE A 8 14.45 -12.83 12.76
CA ILE A 8 13.80 -14.12 13.02
C ILE A 8 12.35 -13.90 13.46
N SER A 9 12.10 -13.00 14.41
CA SER A 9 10.74 -12.69 14.87
C SER A 9 9.86 -12.10 13.77
N ALA A 10 10.40 -11.20 12.94
CA ALA A 10 9.68 -10.66 11.78
C ALA A 10 9.34 -11.74 10.75
N ALA A 11 10.28 -12.65 10.45
CA ALA A 11 10.06 -13.76 9.53
C ALA A 11 8.97 -14.71 10.05
N ILE A 12 9.00 -15.05 11.34
CA ILE A 12 7.98 -15.89 11.99
C ILE A 12 6.61 -15.21 11.91
N ALA A 13 6.52 -13.92 12.26
CA ALA A 13 5.27 -13.16 12.19
C ALA A 13 4.69 -13.15 10.76
N PHE A 14 5.54 -12.91 9.75
CA PHE A 14 5.14 -12.95 8.35
C PHE A 14 4.58 -14.32 7.95
N ILE A 15 5.28 -15.40 8.29
CA ILE A 15 4.83 -16.77 7.99
C ILE A 15 3.48 -17.05 8.66
N LEU A 16 3.31 -16.67 9.93
CA LEU A 16 2.05 -16.87 10.64
C LEU A 16 0.88 -16.14 9.99
N ILE A 17 1.06 -14.86 9.63
CA ILE A 17 0.03 -14.06 8.96
C ILE A 17 -0.31 -14.66 7.58
N PHE A 18 0.71 -15.08 6.84
CA PHE A 18 0.53 -15.69 5.53
C PHE A 18 -0.25 -17.00 5.62
N VAL A 19 0.14 -17.89 6.54
CA VAL A 19 -0.53 -19.16 6.79
C VAL A 19 -1.97 -18.94 7.28
N ALA A 20 -2.19 -18.00 8.19
CA ALA A 20 -3.53 -17.66 8.67
C ALA A 20 -4.42 -17.14 7.53
N SER A 21 -3.89 -16.26 6.68
CA SER A 21 -4.62 -15.71 5.53
C SER A 21 -4.99 -16.81 4.53
N LEU A 22 -4.05 -17.73 4.24
CA LEU A 22 -4.32 -18.90 3.41
C LEU A 22 -5.37 -19.80 4.04
N ALA A 23 -5.29 -20.07 5.34
CA ALA A 23 -6.26 -20.89 6.04
C ALA A 23 -7.67 -20.29 5.93
N ILE A 24 -7.81 -18.99 6.19
CA ILE A 24 -9.09 -18.28 6.03
C ILE A 24 -9.60 -18.38 4.58
N TYR A 25 -8.73 -18.17 3.60
CA TYR A 25 -9.10 -18.29 2.19
C TYR A 25 -9.57 -19.70 1.81
N TYR A 26 -8.84 -20.74 2.22
CA TYR A 26 -9.19 -22.13 1.92
C TYR A 26 -10.47 -22.58 2.64
N ILE A 27 -10.63 -22.21 3.91
CA ILE A 27 -11.85 -22.48 4.66
C ILE A 27 -13.03 -21.77 3.99
N GLY A 28 -12.90 -20.48 3.67
CA GLY A 28 -13.93 -19.71 2.97
C GLY A 28 -14.29 -20.33 1.62
N LYS A 29 -13.29 -20.74 0.82
CA LYS A 29 -13.49 -21.41 -0.47
C LYS A 29 -14.18 -22.76 -0.32
N HIS A 30 -13.86 -23.54 0.72
CA HIS A 30 -14.44 -24.86 0.93
C HIS A 30 -15.87 -24.79 1.50
N SER A 31 -16.12 -23.82 2.40
CA SER A 31 -17.43 -23.60 3.01
C SER A 31 -18.41 -22.87 2.09
N ALA A 32 -17.94 -22.16 1.06
CA ALA A 32 -18.80 -21.44 0.13
C ALA A 32 -19.67 -22.41 -0.71
N PRO A 33 -20.96 -22.09 -0.91
CA PRO A 33 -21.81 -22.87 -1.80
C PRO A 33 -21.29 -22.79 -3.23
N LYS A 34 -21.22 -23.93 -3.92
CA LYS A 34 -20.86 -23.98 -5.33
C LYS A 34 -22.05 -23.44 -6.14
N THR A 35 -21.98 -22.20 -6.61
CA THR A 35 -23.03 -21.65 -7.47
C THR A 35 -22.88 -22.14 -8.91
N ALA A 36 -24.00 -22.27 -9.60
CA ALA A 36 -24.04 -22.68 -10.99
C ALA A 36 -23.59 -21.50 -11.85
N ILE A 37 -22.43 -21.63 -12.49
CA ILE A 37 -21.84 -20.59 -13.34
C ILE A 37 -22.86 -20.16 -14.40
N SER A 38 -23.53 -19.03 -14.16
CA SER A 38 -24.44 -18.39 -15.11
C SER A 38 -23.84 -17.05 -15.54
N GLU A 39 -24.15 -16.60 -16.75
CA GLU A 39 -23.65 -15.31 -17.26
C GLU A 39 -23.99 -14.14 -16.31
N ASN A 40 -25.12 -14.23 -15.60
CA ASN A 40 -25.55 -13.21 -14.66
C ASN A 40 -24.77 -13.23 -13.34
N GLU A 41 -24.25 -14.38 -12.90
CA GLU A 41 -23.42 -14.47 -11.69
C GLU A 41 -22.01 -13.91 -11.91
N GLN A 42 -21.50 -13.97 -13.14
CA GLN A 42 -20.19 -13.41 -13.51
C GLN A 42 -20.25 -11.96 -13.98
N ALA A 43 -21.45 -11.42 -14.20
CA ALA A 43 -21.63 -10.04 -14.63
C ALA A 43 -21.24 -9.07 -13.50
N ALA A 44 -20.65 -7.93 -13.87
CA ALA A 44 -20.41 -6.86 -12.93
C ALA A 44 -21.74 -6.39 -12.33
N TYR A 45 -21.76 -6.17 -11.01
CA TYR A 45 -22.97 -5.69 -10.35
C TYR A 45 -23.34 -4.30 -10.86
N ALA A 46 -24.50 -4.21 -11.51
CA ALA A 46 -25.05 -2.97 -12.03
C ALA A 46 -26.57 -3.01 -12.03
N CYS A 47 -27.18 -3.33 -10.88
CA CYS A 47 -28.63 -3.39 -10.71
C CYS A 47 -29.36 -4.27 -11.76
N GLY A 48 -28.69 -5.29 -12.31
CA GLY A 48 -29.22 -6.19 -13.34
C GLY A 48 -28.95 -5.76 -14.79
N GLU A 49 -28.33 -4.60 -15.01
CA GLU A 49 -27.91 -4.16 -16.35
C GLU A 49 -26.60 -4.82 -16.78
N LYS A 50 -26.50 -5.24 -18.04
CA LYS A 50 -25.27 -5.79 -18.61
C LYS A 50 -24.32 -4.65 -18.95
N VAL A 51 -23.45 -4.29 -18.02
CA VAL A 51 -22.44 -3.25 -18.24
C VAL A 51 -21.17 -3.88 -18.79
N THR A 52 -20.79 -3.48 -20.00
CA THR A 52 -19.46 -3.81 -20.54
C THR A 52 -18.42 -2.96 -19.82
N PHE A 53 -17.57 -3.57 -19.02
CA PHE A 53 -16.45 -2.89 -18.36
C PHE A 53 -15.49 -2.38 -19.44
N GLN A 54 -15.61 -1.10 -19.80
CA GLN A 54 -14.60 -0.42 -20.60
C GLN A 54 -13.45 -0.16 -19.64
N GLY A 55 -12.41 -1.01 -19.72
CA GLY A 55 -11.37 -1.19 -18.71
C GLY A 55 -10.95 0.08 -17.98
N LEU A 56 -10.72 -0.08 -16.67
CA LEU A 56 -10.40 0.99 -15.72
C LEU A 56 -9.50 2.06 -16.37
N LYS A 57 -10.12 3.15 -16.87
CA LYS A 57 -9.37 4.29 -17.39
C LYS A 57 -8.85 5.00 -16.15
N ILE A 58 -7.66 4.61 -15.72
CA ILE A 58 -6.97 5.22 -14.57
C ILE A 58 -6.88 6.71 -14.90
N ASN A 59 -7.75 7.48 -14.24
CA ASN A 59 -7.78 8.91 -14.41
C ASN A 59 -6.43 9.43 -13.91
N VAL A 60 -5.80 10.30 -14.69
CA VAL A 60 -4.38 10.68 -14.61
C VAL A 60 -3.97 11.21 -13.21
N SER A 61 -4.94 11.51 -12.33
CA SER A 61 -4.73 11.88 -10.92
C SER A 61 -4.09 10.77 -10.07
N LEU A 62 -4.46 9.49 -10.25
CA LEU A 62 -3.92 8.40 -9.42
C LEU A 62 -2.43 8.14 -9.72
N TYR A 63 -2.05 8.33 -10.99
CA TYR A 63 -0.67 8.24 -11.45
C TYR A 63 0.21 9.35 -10.84
N LYS A 64 -0.28 10.59 -10.84
CA LYS A 64 0.39 11.72 -10.17
C LYS A 64 0.58 11.44 -8.68
N TYR A 65 -0.47 10.97 -7.99
CA TYR A 65 -0.40 10.58 -6.59
C TYR A 65 0.68 9.52 -6.35
N LEU A 66 0.73 8.48 -7.18
CA LEU A 66 1.70 7.38 -7.05
C LEU A 66 3.15 7.87 -7.21
N ILE A 67 3.41 8.75 -8.17
CA ILE A 67 4.75 9.35 -8.34
C ILE A 67 5.15 10.13 -7.10
N TYR A 68 4.27 11.00 -6.58
CA TYR A 68 4.57 11.78 -5.38
C TYR A 68 4.77 10.88 -4.16
N PHE A 69 3.92 9.86 -3.99
CA PHE A 69 4.07 8.88 -2.91
C PHE A 69 5.44 8.21 -2.95
N VAL A 70 5.90 7.74 -4.11
CA VAL A 70 7.22 7.10 -4.26
C VAL A 70 8.37 8.06 -3.95
N ILE A 71 8.28 9.32 -4.38
CA ILE A 71 9.31 10.33 -4.08
C ILE A 71 9.39 10.57 -2.58
N PHE A 72 8.25 10.75 -1.89
CA PHE A 72 8.25 10.98 -0.45
C PHE A 72 8.71 9.74 0.33
N ASP A 73 8.19 8.57 -0.02
CA ASP A 73 8.51 7.33 0.68
C ASP A 73 10.01 6.96 0.55
N SER A 74 10.59 7.09 -0.65
CA SER A 74 12.02 6.83 -0.87
C SER A 74 12.92 7.84 -0.16
N SER A 75 12.50 9.10 -0.04
CA SER A 75 13.27 10.12 0.67
C SER A 75 13.39 9.85 2.19
N VAL A 76 12.40 9.18 2.81
CA VAL A 76 12.47 8.73 4.21
C VAL A 76 13.62 7.75 4.39
N LEU A 77 13.71 6.76 3.49
CA LEU A 77 14.73 5.71 3.55
C LEU A 77 16.14 6.28 3.36
N VAL A 78 16.32 7.16 2.37
CA VAL A 78 17.61 7.82 2.12
C VAL A 78 18.08 8.59 3.35
N LEU A 79 17.17 9.31 4.02
CA LEU A 79 17.50 10.06 5.22
C LEU A 79 17.79 9.15 6.42
N ALA A 80 17.01 8.08 6.61
CA ALA A 80 17.25 7.11 7.67
C ALA A 80 18.64 6.47 7.54
N PHE A 81 19.04 6.10 6.32
CA PHE A 81 20.37 5.58 6.05
C PHE A 81 21.46 6.65 6.20
N ALA A 82 21.22 7.89 5.76
CA ALA A 82 22.18 8.99 5.95
C ALA A 82 22.41 9.31 7.44
N ALA A 83 21.34 9.37 8.24
CA ALA A 83 21.41 9.60 9.68
C ALA A 83 22.12 8.44 10.41
N PHE A 84 21.86 7.20 9.99
CA PHE A 84 22.55 6.02 10.50
C PHE A 84 24.05 6.03 10.15
N ALA A 85 24.39 6.37 8.90
CA ALA A 85 25.78 6.39 8.43
C ALA A 85 26.65 7.43 9.15
N ILE A 86 26.08 8.56 9.54
CA ILE A 86 26.81 9.66 10.20
C ILE A 86 26.88 9.44 11.73
N GLY A 87 26.15 8.45 12.28
CA GLY A 87 26.12 8.16 13.72
C GLY A 87 25.59 9.30 14.59
N ALA A 88 25.08 10.37 13.97
CA ALA A 88 24.58 11.57 14.60
C ALA A 88 23.15 11.80 14.11
N THR A 89 22.18 11.37 14.91
CA THR A 89 20.79 11.76 14.76
C THR A 89 20.67 13.24 15.08
N ASN A 90 20.90 14.10 14.09
CA ASN A 90 20.75 15.54 14.24
C ASN A 90 19.25 15.90 14.14
N PRO A 91 18.62 16.37 15.22
CA PRO A 91 17.18 16.69 15.23
C PRO A 91 16.81 17.78 14.21
N LEU A 92 17.74 18.66 13.82
CA LEU A 92 17.49 19.68 12.80
C LEU A 92 17.24 19.10 11.40
N MET A 93 17.97 18.05 11.01
CA MET A 93 17.75 17.35 9.74
C MET A 93 16.36 16.71 9.70
N LEU A 94 15.92 16.14 10.82
CA LEU A 94 14.60 15.52 10.96
C LEU A 94 13.48 16.56 10.89
N ILE A 95 13.65 17.71 11.53
CA ILE A 95 12.68 18.83 11.46
C ILE A 95 12.57 19.40 10.04
N LEU A 96 13.71 19.62 9.38
CA LEU A 96 13.73 20.15 8.01
C LEU A 96 13.05 19.18 7.03
N TYR A 97 13.27 17.87 7.22
CA TYR A 97 12.62 16.83 6.45
C TYR A 97 11.10 16.76 6.67
N LEU A 98 10.65 16.79 7.93
CA LEU A 98 9.22 16.87 8.25
C LEU A 98 8.57 18.12 7.61
N GLY A 99 9.30 19.23 7.56
CA GLY A 99 8.89 20.44 6.84
C GLY A 99 8.71 20.23 5.33
N ILE A 100 9.66 19.54 4.68
CA ILE A 100 9.57 19.21 3.24
C ILE A 100 8.39 18.27 2.96
N ILE A 101 8.20 17.22 3.77
CA ILE A 101 7.04 16.32 3.63
C ILE A 101 5.73 17.08 3.82
N LEU A 102 5.65 17.96 4.82
CA LEU A 102 4.44 18.74 5.09
C LEU A 102 4.13 19.71 3.95
N ALA A 103 5.14 20.43 3.43
CA ALA A 103 4.98 21.32 2.29
C ALA A 103 4.50 20.57 1.04
N ALA A 104 5.07 19.40 0.79
CA ALA A 104 4.63 18.53 -0.28
C ALA A 104 3.21 18.00 -0.12
N GLY A 105 2.84 17.58 1.10
CA GLY A 105 1.48 17.14 1.40
C GLY A 105 0.46 18.26 1.16
N VAL A 106 0.80 19.51 1.49
CA VAL A 106 -0.03 20.68 1.20
C VAL A 106 -0.19 20.88 -0.31
N VAL A 107 0.90 20.78 -1.09
CA VAL A 107 0.85 20.89 -2.56
C VAL A 107 -0.03 19.79 -3.17
N LEU A 108 0.05 18.57 -2.63
CA LEU A 108 -0.75 17.43 -3.08
C LEU A 108 -2.24 17.62 -2.78
N LEU A 109 -2.58 18.16 -1.61
CA LEU A 109 -3.96 18.44 -1.20
C LEU A 109 -4.60 19.55 -2.04
N ASP A 110 -3.83 20.58 -2.40
CA ASP A 110 -4.33 21.69 -3.22
C ASP A 110 -4.43 21.30 -4.71
N GLY A 111 -3.53 20.43 -5.19
CA GLY A 111 -3.55 19.90 -6.57
C GLY A 111 -4.60 18.83 -6.87
N GLY A 112 -5.48 18.50 -5.91
CA GLY A 112 -6.60 17.57 -6.06
C GLY A 112 -7.98 18.22 -6.23
N LYS A 113 -8.03 19.56 -6.37
CA LYS A 113 -9.25 20.34 -6.58
C LYS A 113 -9.52 20.52 -8.08
N ASP A 114 -9.94 19.44 -8.73
CA ASP A 114 -10.49 19.43 -10.09
C ASP A 114 -11.93 18.89 -10.05
#